data_AF-A0AAP0C6B7-F1
#
_entry.id   AF-A0AAP0C6B7-F1
#
_cell.length_a   1.000
_cell.length_b   1.000
_cell.length_c   1.000
_cell.angle_alpha   90.00
_cell.angle_beta   90.00
_cell.angle_gamma   90.00
#
_symmetry.space_group_name_H-M   'P 1'
#
loop_
_entity.id
_entity.type
_entity.pdbx_description
1 polymer ?
#
loop_
_entity_poly.entity_id
_entity_poly.type
_entity_poly.pdbx_seq_one_letter_code
_entity_poly.pdbx_strand_id
1 'polypeptide(L)'
;MYLSSKDDSDDALYEGVDRQSSRQRRKFIQRDRIKGHKRLFDDYFPEEAVYTSKQFRRRFRMRRLLFLRILNKVEANEPYFVQRRNSAGALGLSSLQKITAALRMMAYGVTGDFMDEYIRIGESTAMESVKKFSETLVRIFSDKYLRSPNANDITRLLVVAEERGFPGMLGSIDCMHWK
;
A
#
# COMPACT_ATOMS: atom_id res chain seq x y z
N MET A 1 39.13 -35.11 48.48
CA MET A 1 38.15 -34.17 49.06
C MET A 1 37.93 -33.08 48.02
N TYR A 2 36.77 -32.84 47.42
CA TYR A 2 35.39 -33.20 47.73
C TYR A 2 34.61 -33.51 46.44
N LEU A 3 33.55 -34.29 46.62
CA LEU A 3 32.55 -34.71 45.64
C LEU A 3 31.69 -33.51 45.17
N SER A 4 31.24 -33.55 43.91
CA SER A 4 30.18 -32.69 43.38
C SER A 4 29.15 -33.60 42.69
N SER A 5 27.93 -33.63 43.22
CA SER A 5 26.67 -33.89 42.49
C SER A 5 25.47 -33.90 43.45
N LYS A 6 24.42 -33.15 43.07
CA LYS A 6 22.98 -33.30 43.38
C LYS A 6 22.55 -32.92 44.81
N ASP A 7 21.42 -32.27 45.08
CA ASP A 7 20.16 -31.98 44.38
C ASP A 7 19.60 -30.62 44.89
N ASP A 8 18.58 -30.09 44.22
CA ASP A 8 17.34 -29.51 44.80
C ASP A 8 16.76 -28.33 44.00
N SER A 9 15.79 -28.67 43.14
CA SER A 9 14.40 -28.24 43.32
C SER A 9 14.13 -26.75 43.65
N ASP A 10 14.41 -25.84 42.73
CA ASP A 10 13.84 -24.48 42.74
C ASP A 10 12.45 -24.49 42.08
N ASP A 11 11.50 -25.14 42.75
CA ASP A 11 10.08 -25.18 42.40
C ASP A 11 9.30 -24.30 43.40
N ALA A 12 9.49 -22.97 43.34
CA ALA A 12 8.59 -22.01 43.96
C ALA A 12 8.84 -20.58 43.44
N LEU A 13 7.75 -19.86 43.22
CA LEU A 13 7.63 -18.40 42.98
C LEU A 13 7.61 -17.93 41.51
N TYR A 14 6.59 -18.36 40.78
CA TYR A 14 5.93 -17.48 39.80
C TYR A 14 4.42 -17.49 40.04
N GLU A 15 4.00 -16.92 41.18
CA GLU A 15 2.60 -16.54 41.38
C GLU A 15 2.20 -15.42 40.40
N GLY A 16 0.99 -15.54 39.89
CA GLY A 16 0.48 -14.82 38.74
C GLY A 16 0.39 -13.31 38.94
N VAL A 17 1.01 -12.56 38.03
CA VAL A 17 0.66 -11.16 37.80
C VAL A 17 -0.39 -11.13 36.69
N ASP A 18 -1.64 -11.13 37.12
CA ASP A 18 -2.81 -10.95 36.27
C ASP A 18 -2.76 -9.52 35.68
N ARG A 19 -2.14 -9.38 34.50
CA ARG A 19 -2.02 -8.11 33.79
C ARG A 19 -3.37 -7.76 33.16
N GLN A 20 -4.27 -7.20 33.97
CA GLN A 20 -5.40 -6.44 33.46
C GLN A 20 -4.87 -5.19 32.74
N SER A 21 -4.56 -5.36 31.46
CA SER A 21 -4.28 -4.28 30.53
C SER A 21 -5.52 -3.38 30.45
N SER A 22 -5.48 -2.24 31.15
CA SER A 22 -6.46 -1.19 30.92
C SER A 22 -6.34 -0.75 29.46
N ARG A 23 -7.33 -1.11 28.64
CA ARG A 23 -7.38 -0.67 27.24
C ARG A 23 -7.58 0.84 27.23
N GLN A 24 -6.48 1.60 27.19
CA GLN A 24 -6.54 3.04 26.99
C GLN A 24 -7.33 3.33 25.70
N ARG A 25 -8.46 4.02 25.86
CA ARG A 25 -9.33 4.39 24.75
C ARG A 25 -8.55 5.29 23.79
N ARG A 26 -8.35 4.82 22.56
CA ARG A 26 -7.62 5.57 21.52
C ARG A 26 -8.26 6.95 21.33
N LYS A 27 -7.47 8.02 21.48
CA LYS A 27 -7.93 9.39 21.23
C LYS A 27 -8.25 9.54 19.74
N PHE A 28 -9.45 10.05 19.45
CA PHE A 28 -9.83 10.39 18.08
C PHE A 28 -9.16 11.72 17.68
N ILE A 29 -8.48 11.73 16.54
CA ILE A 29 -7.87 12.93 15.97
C ILE A 29 -8.66 13.31 14.71
N GLN A 30 -9.21 14.53 14.71
CA GLN A 30 -9.92 15.10 13.56
C GLN A 30 -8.91 15.62 12.53
N ARG A 31 -8.77 14.88 11.43
CA ARG A 31 -7.72 15.11 10.41
C ARG A 31 -8.13 16.01 9.24
N ASP A 32 -9.35 16.55 9.25
CA ASP A 32 -9.92 17.32 8.13
C ASP A 32 -9.71 16.63 6.76
N ARG A 33 -10.38 15.48 6.62
CA ARG A 33 -10.24 14.57 5.46
C ARG A 33 -10.64 15.25 4.15
N ILE A 34 -11.59 16.18 4.19
CA ILE A 34 -12.08 16.93 3.03
C ILE A 34 -10.99 17.88 2.53
N LYS A 35 -10.35 18.63 3.43
CA LYS A 35 -9.21 19.47 3.06
C LYS A 35 -8.04 18.64 2.54
N GLY A 36 -7.77 17.47 3.14
CA GLY A 36 -6.78 16.52 2.64
C GLY A 36 -7.06 16.06 1.22
N HIS A 37 -8.31 15.71 0.90
CA HIS A 37 -8.73 15.35 -0.46
C HIS A 37 -8.54 16.51 -1.43
N LYS A 38 -9.05 17.70 -1.09
CA LYS A 38 -8.97 18.89 -1.96
C LYS A 38 -7.52 19.22 -2.31
N ARG A 39 -6.64 19.28 -1.30
CA ARG A 39 -5.20 19.53 -1.52
C ARG A 39 -4.58 18.50 -2.46
N LEU A 40 -4.85 17.20 -2.22
CA LEU A 40 -4.32 16.13 -3.06
C LEU A 40 -4.83 16.23 -4.50
N PHE A 41 -6.09 16.59 -4.69
CA PHE A 41 -6.68 16.81 -6.00
C PHE A 41 -5.99 17.96 -6.72
N ASP A 42 -6.01 19.15 -6.11
CA ASP A 42 -5.46 20.40 -6.67
C ASP A 42 -3.97 20.27 -7.02
N ASP A 43 -3.20 19.51 -6.23
CA ASP A 43 -1.77 19.28 -6.46
C ASP A 43 -1.48 18.52 -7.77
N TYR A 44 -2.35 17.60 -8.22
CA TYR A 44 -1.96 16.58 -9.23
C TYR A 44 -2.95 16.34 -10.38
N PHE A 45 -4.24 16.55 -10.14
CA PHE A 45 -5.30 16.05 -10.99
C PHE A 45 -5.93 17.07 -11.94
N PRO A 46 -6.06 18.38 -11.62
CA PRO A 46 -6.60 19.33 -12.59
C PRO A 46 -5.65 19.53 -13.79
N GLU A 47 -6.15 20.22 -14.82
CA GLU A 47 -5.34 20.59 -15.99
C GLU A 47 -4.18 21.51 -15.58
N GLU A 48 -4.49 22.53 -14.78
CA GLU A 48 -3.53 23.46 -14.18
C GLU A 48 -3.07 22.99 -12.79
N ALA A 49 -2.64 21.73 -12.69
CA ALA A 49 -2.13 21.18 -11.43
C ALA A 49 -0.80 21.83 -11.01
N VAL A 50 -0.61 21.96 -9.69
CA VAL A 50 0.65 22.46 -9.10
C VAL A 50 1.86 21.65 -9.60
N TYR A 51 1.70 20.33 -9.72
CA TYR A 51 2.75 19.45 -10.20
C TYR A 51 2.52 19.00 -11.64
N THR A 52 3.58 19.15 -12.44
CA THR A 52 3.63 18.70 -13.83
C THR A 52 3.45 17.19 -13.97
N SER A 53 3.08 16.74 -15.16
CA SER A 53 3.00 15.30 -15.51
C SER A 53 4.30 14.54 -15.25
N LYS A 54 5.47 15.19 -15.39
CA LYS A 54 6.78 14.59 -15.09
C LYS A 54 6.94 14.36 -13.58
N GLN A 55 6.57 15.34 -12.77
CA GLN A 55 6.59 15.23 -11.31
C GLN A 55 5.56 14.21 -10.82
N PHE A 56 4.35 14.17 -11.40
CA PHE A 56 3.36 13.13 -11.12
C PHE A 56 3.96 11.74 -11.34
N ARG A 57 4.58 11.50 -12.51
CA ARG A 57 5.18 10.19 -12.82
C ARG A 57 6.29 9.81 -11.85
N ARG A 58 7.13 10.77 -11.44
CA ARG A 58 8.16 10.53 -10.41
C ARG A 58 7.55 10.16 -9.06
N ARG A 59 6.43 10.79 -8.67
CA ARG A 59 5.80 10.65 -7.35
C ARG A 59 4.87 9.45 -7.21
N PHE A 60 4.17 9.08 -8.28
CA PHE A 60 3.22 7.97 -8.32
C PHE A 60 3.79 6.73 -9.03
N ARG A 61 5.01 6.82 -9.58
CA ARG A 61 5.67 5.77 -10.39
C ARG A 61 4.87 5.34 -11.63
N MET A 62 3.89 6.12 -12.05
CA MET A 62 3.06 5.85 -13.22
C MET A 62 2.47 7.12 -13.84
N ARG A 63 1.92 7.01 -15.05
CA ARG A 63 1.22 8.12 -15.72
C ARG A 63 -0.13 8.38 -15.03
N ARG A 64 -0.57 9.65 -15.00
CA ARG A 64 -1.86 10.06 -14.42
C ARG A 64 -3.05 9.27 -14.98
N LEU A 65 -3.09 9.06 -16.30
CA LEU A 65 -4.16 8.27 -16.93
C LEU A 65 -4.19 6.81 -16.46
N LEU A 66 -3.03 6.20 -16.20
CA LEU A 66 -2.98 4.84 -15.66
C LEU A 66 -3.48 4.80 -14.22
N PHE A 67 -3.09 5.78 -13.40
CA PHE A 67 -3.61 5.93 -12.04
C PHE A 67 -5.14 6.04 -12.03
N LEU A 68 -5.72 6.91 -12.87
CA LEU A 68 -7.17 7.09 -12.94
C LEU A 68 -7.89 5.81 -13.39
N ARG A 69 -7.32 5.07 -14.35
CA ARG A 69 -7.84 3.76 -14.75
C ARG A 69 -7.83 2.75 -13.60
N ILE A 70 -6.75 2.70 -12.83
CA ILE A 70 -6.65 1.83 -11.64
C ILE A 70 -7.67 2.25 -10.60
N LEU A 71 -7.78 3.55 -10.30
CA LEU A 71 -8.74 4.10 -9.35
C LEU A 71 -10.17 3.68 -9.70
N ASN A 72 -10.60 3.93 -10.93
CA ASN A 72 -11.96 3.58 -11.39
C ASN A 72 -12.22 2.08 -11.29
N LYS A 73 -11.24 1.24 -11.68
CA LYS A 73 -11.38 -0.22 -11.57
C LYS A 73 -11.45 -0.68 -10.11
N VAL A 74 -10.64 -0.13 -9.23
CA VAL A 74 -10.62 -0.47 -7.81
C VAL A 74 -11.94 -0.06 -7.14
N GLU A 75 -12.43 1.17 -7.38
CA GLU A 75 -13.72 1.61 -6.85
C GLU A 75 -14.89 0.73 -7.32
N ALA A 76 -14.88 0.30 -8.59
CA ALA A 76 -15.92 -0.55 -9.15
C ALA A 76 -15.93 -1.98 -8.57
N ASN A 77 -14.79 -2.46 -8.05
CA ASN A 77 -14.63 -3.85 -7.63
C ASN A 77 -14.47 -4.04 -6.12
N GLU A 78 -14.17 -2.98 -5.38
CA GLU A 78 -13.92 -3.03 -3.93
C GLU A 78 -14.68 -1.91 -3.20
N PRO A 79 -15.84 -2.23 -2.59
CA PRO A 79 -16.71 -1.26 -1.92
C PRO A 79 -16.02 -0.46 -0.81
N TYR A 80 -14.92 -0.97 -0.24
CA TYR A 80 -14.09 -0.24 0.72
C TYR A 80 -13.56 1.09 0.16
N PHE A 81 -13.25 1.18 -1.13
CA PHE A 81 -12.68 2.40 -1.72
C PHE A 81 -13.71 3.46 -2.04
N VAL A 82 -14.97 3.08 -2.25
CA VAL A 82 -16.08 4.02 -2.47
C VAL A 82 -16.21 4.95 -1.25
N GLN A 83 -16.23 6.26 -1.50
CA GLN A 83 -16.40 7.24 -0.43
C GLN A 83 -17.84 7.16 0.10
N ARG A 84 -17.97 7.00 1.42
CA ARG A 84 -19.27 6.90 2.09
C ARG A 84 -19.38 7.95 3.19
N ARG A 85 -20.61 8.31 3.56
CA ARG A 85 -20.90 9.08 4.78
C ARG A 85 -20.93 8.13 5.98
N ASN A 86 -20.45 8.61 7.13
CA ASN A 86 -20.62 7.90 8.38
C ASN A 86 -22.06 8.10 8.93
N SER A 87 -22.40 7.44 10.04
CA SER A 87 -23.73 7.56 10.66
C SER A 87 -24.08 8.99 11.11
N ALA A 88 -23.08 9.87 11.28
CA ALA A 88 -23.26 11.29 11.59
C ALA A 88 -23.36 12.17 10.32
N GLY A 89 -23.45 11.55 9.13
CA GLY A 89 -23.56 12.24 7.85
C GLY A 89 -22.24 12.84 7.31
N ALA A 90 -21.12 12.72 8.03
CA ALA A 90 -19.84 13.26 7.60
C ALA A 90 -19.18 12.38 6.52
N LEU A 91 -18.61 13.01 5.48
CA LEU A 91 -17.92 12.30 4.40
C LEU A 91 -16.63 11.62 4.92
N GLY A 92 -16.49 10.34 4.58
CA GLY A 92 -15.29 9.55 4.84
C GLY A 92 -14.12 9.93 3.93
N LEU A 93 -13.02 9.18 4.03
CA LEU A 93 -11.88 9.31 3.12
C LEU A 93 -12.28 8.93 1.69
N SER A 94 -11.83 9.73 0.72
CA SER A 94 -11.98 9.44 -0.71
C SER A 94 -11.13 8.24 -1.14
N SER A 95 -11.52 7.60 -2.24
CA SER A 95 -10.70 6.61 -2.94
C SER A 95 -9.34 7.16 -3.31
N LEU A 96 -9.30 8.40 -3.81
CA LEU A 96 -8.08 9.12 -4.17
C LEU A 96 -7.07 9.14 -3.01
N GLN A 97 -7.52 9.46 -1.80
CA GLN A 97 -6.67 9.45 -0.60
C GLN A 97 -6.19 8.04 -0.25
N LYS A 98 -7.10 7.06 -0.18
CA LYS A 98 -6.78 5.68 0.21
C LYS A 98 -5.79 5.02 -0.76
N ILE A 99 -6.05 5.14 -2.07
CA ILE A 99 -5.21 4.57 -3.13
C ILE A 99 -3.86 5.30 -3.20
N THR A 100 -3.84 6.63 -3.04
CA THR A 100 -2.57 7.37 -2.99
C THR A 100 -1.73 6.95 -1.80
N ALA A 101 -2.33 6.76 -0.62
CA ALA A 101 -1.62 6.24 0.54
C ALA A 101 -1.04 4.86 0.27
N ALA A 102 -1.85 3.93 -0.23
CA ALA A 102 -1.40 2.57 -0.56
C ALA A 102 -0.23 2.58 -1.56
N LEU A 103 -0.35 3.32 -2.67
CA LEU A 103 0.70 3.40 -3.68
C LEU A 103 1.98 4.03 -3.16
N ARG A 104 1.90 5.09 -2.34
CA ARG A 104 3.10 5.72 -1.78
C ARG A 104 3.80 4.83 -0.77
N MET A 105 3.04 4.14 0.09
CA MET A 105 3.61 3.17 1.02
C MET A 105 4.34 2.05 0.28
N MET A 106 3.75 1.51 -0.79
CA MET A 106 4.40 0.46 -1.59
C MET A 106 5.59 0.98 -2.43
N ALA A 107 5.49 2.19 -3.00
CA ALA A 107 6.51 2.72 -3.90
C ALA A 107 7.75 3.28 -3.17
N TYR A 108 7.60 3.67 -1.90
CA TYR A 108 8.66 4.29 -1.12
C TYR A 108 9.03 3.52 0.16
N GLY A 109 8.29 2.47 0.52
CA GLY A 109 8.51 1.75 1.77
C GLY A 109 8.27 2.61 3.01
N VAL A 110 7.43 3.65 2.91
CA VAL A 110 7.14 4.54 4.04
C VAL A 110 6.14 3.92 5.01
N THR A 111 6.29 4.25 6.28
CA THR A 111 5.40 3.83 7.37
C THR A 111 4.03 4.50 7.26
N GLY A 112 3.01 3.89 7.88
CA GLY A 112 1.63 4.37 7.76
C GLY A 112 1.36 5.69 8.51
N ASP A 113 2.13 6.00 9.54
CA ASP A 113 2.07 7.26 10.31
C ASP A 113 2.53 8.46 9.48
N PHE A 114 3.56 8.29 8.63
CA PHE A 114 4.04 9.31 7.70
C PHE A 114 2.93 9.79 6.74
N MET A 115 1.98 8.92 6.43
CA MET A 115 0.87 9.26 5.54
C MET A 115 -0.13 10.24 6.16
N ASP A 116 -0.15 10.38 7.49
CA ASP A 116 -1.08 11.29 8.19
C ASP A 116 -0.81 12.75 7.83
N GLU A 117 0.47 13.16 7.82
CA GLU A 117 0.85 14.54 7.52
C GLU A 117 0.44 14.96 6.10
N TYR A 118 0.62 14.05 5.14
CA TYR A 118 0.42 14.35 3.73
C TYR A 118 -1.01 14.11 3.24
N ILE A 119 -1.59 12.94 3.55
CA ILE A 119 -2.90 12.50 3.01
C ILE A 119 -4.04 12.75 4.00
N ARG A 120 -3.73 13.02 5.27
CA ARG A 120 -4.71 13.15 6.38
C ARG A 120 -5.46 11.85 6.64
N ILE A 121 -4.72 10.73 6.59
CA ILE A 121 -5.20 9.37 6.82
C ILE A 121 -4.55 8.81 8.09
N GLY A 122 -5.33 8.15 8.94
CA GLY A 122 -4.77 7.47 10.11
C GLY A 122 -4.01 6.21 9.70
N GLU A 123 -2.91 5.91 10.39
CA GLU A 123 -2.02 4.76 10.12
C GLU A 123 -2.78 3.45 9.88
N SER A 124 -3.70 3.06 10.77
CA SER A 124 -4.45 1.81 10.63
C SER A 124 -5.32 1.79 9.36
N THR A 125 -5.82 2.94 8.93
CA THR A 125 -6.60 3.05 7.69
C THR A 125 -5.69 3.05 6.46
N ALA A 126 -4.47 3.59 6.56
CA ALA A 126 -3.47 3.51 5.50
C ALA A 126 -3.01 2.05 5.28
N MET A 127 -2.73 1.33 6.37
CA MET A 127 -2.39 -0.11 6.33
C MET A 127 -3.52 -0.97 5.76
N GLU A 128 -4.77 -0.73 6.19
CA GLU A 128 -5.93 -1.42 5.61
C GLU A 128 -6.10 -1.09 4.13
N SER A 129 -5.83 0.16 3.73
CA SER A 129 -5.87 0.56 2.32
C SER A 129 -4.82 -0.18 1.50
N VAL A 130 -3.59 -0.37 2.00
CA VAL A 130 -2.55 -1.18 1.34
C VAL A 130 -3.05 -2.61 1.13
N LYS A 131 -3.56 -3.24 2.19
CA LYS A 131 -4.05 -4.63 2.13
C LYS A 131 -5.16 -4.79 1.09
N LYS A 132 -6.23 -4.00 1.22
CA LYS A 132 -7.39 -4.06 0.31
C LYS A 132 -7.02 -3.70 -1.12
N PHE A 133 -6.12 -2.74 -1.31
CA PHE A 133 -5.65 -2.35 -2.63
C PHE A 133 -4.88 -3.50 -3.29
N SER A 134 -3.93 -4.12 -2.60
CA SER A 134 -3.13 -5.23 -3.13
C SER A 134 -4.00 -6.44 -3.47
N GLU A 135 -4.90 -6.86 -2.58
CA GLU A 135 -5.87 -7.95 -2.83
C GLU A 135 -6.72 -7.65 -4.08
N THR A 136 -7.19 -6.41 -4.20
CA THR A 136 -8.03 -5.96 -5.33
C THR A 136 -7.23 -5.92 -6.63
N LEU A 137 -5.98 -5.45 -6.60
CA LEU A 137 -5.13 -5.44 -7.78
C LEU A 137 -4.85 -6.85 -8.28
N VAL A 138 -4.50 -7.78 -7.38
CA VAL A 138 -4.30 -9.19 -7.75
C VAL A 138 -5.57 -9.74 -8.40
N ARG A 139 -6.74 -9.55 -7.77
CA ARG A 139 -8.01 -10.03 -8.31
C ARG A 139 -8.39 -9.46 -9.68
N ILE A 140 -8.11 -8.18 -9.94
CA ILE A 140 -8.50 -7.51 -11.21
C ILE A 140 -7.50 -7.78 -12.33
N PHE A 141 -6.22 -7.93 -11.98
CA PHE A 141 -5.12 -7.87 -12.93
C PHE A 141 -4.30 -9.15 -13.03
N SER A 142 -4.57 -10.18 -12.20
CA SER A 142 -3.84 -11.46 -12.21
C SER A 142 -3.68 -12.03 -13.60
N ASP A 143 -4.81 -12.21 -14.28
CA ASP A 143 -4.89 -13.01 -15.51
C ASP A 143 -4.22 -12.32 -16.69
N LYS A 144 -4.05 -11.00 -16.60
CA LYS A 144 -3.44 -10.19 -17.66
C LYS A 144 -1.99 -9.82 -17.38
N TYR A 145 -1.66 -9.48 -16.15
CA TYR A 145 -0.40 -8.83 -15.81
C TYR A 145 0.43 -9.55 -14.75
N LEU A 146 -0.14 -10.44 -13.94
CA LEU A 146 0.58 -11.19 -12.90
C LEU A 146 0.65 -12.70 -13.19
N ARG A 147 0.42 -13.08 -14.46
CA ARG A 147 0.63 -14.45 -14.95
C ARG A 147 2.00 -14.62 -15.57
N SER A 148 2.42 -15.87 -15.74
CA SER A 148 3.62 -16.18 -16.53
C SER A 148 3.50 -15.65 -17.96
N PRO A 149 4.58 -15.09 -18.54
CA PRO A 149 4.61 -14.66 -19.94
C PRO A 149 4.27 -15.84 -20.87
N ASN A 150 3.42 -15.59 -21.87
CA ASN A 150 3.21 -16.56 -22.95
C ASN A 150 4.17 -16.29 -24.11
N ALA A 151 4.16 -17.13 -25.14
CA ALA A 151 5.04 -16.98 -26.30
C ALA A 151 4.98 -15.56 -26.93
N ASN A 152 3.79 -14.97 -27.05
CA ASN A 152 3.63 -13.62 -27.60
C ASN A 152 4.22 -12.54 -26.69
N ASP A 153 4.05 -12.67 -25.37
CA ASP A 153 4.67 -11.75 -24.41
C ASP A 153 6.19 -11.85 -24.50
N ILE A 154 6.73 -13.07 -24.59
CA ILE A 154 8.17 -13.34 -24.71
C ILE A 154 8.72 -12.69 -25.97
N THR A 155 8.13 -12.96 -27.13
CA THR A 155 8.57 -12.35 -28.40
C THR A 155 8.55 -10.83 -28.32
N ARG A 156 7.47 -10.24 -27.81
CA ARG A 156 7.36 -8.79 -27.66
C ARG A 156 8.43 -8.24 -26.71
N LEU A 157 8.67 -8.89 -25.57
CA LEU A 157 9.68 -8.46 -24.61
C LEU A 157 11.09 -8.55 -25.18
N LEU A 158 11.41 -9.59 -25.96
CA LEU A 158 12.70 -9.74 -26.63
C LEU A 158 12.95 -8.63 -27.66
N VAL A 159 11.95 -8.29 -28.48
CA VAL A 159 12.05 -7.17 -29.44
C VAL A 159 12.34 -5.87 -28.70
N VAL A 160 11.62 -5.58 -27.62
CA VAL A 160 11.84 -4.38 -26.80
C VAL A 160 13.23 -4.38 -26.15
N ALA A 161 13.73 -5.54 -25.74
CA ALA A 161 15.06 -5.65 -25.15
C ALA A 161 16.16 -5.43 -26.18
N GLU A 162 16.00 -5.98 -27.39
CA GLU A 162 16.90 -5.78 -28.52
C GLU A 162 16.96 -4.32 -28.96
N GLU A 163 15.82 -3.63 -29.09
CA GLU A 163 15.76 -2.18 -29.35
C GLU A 163 16.49 -1.34 -28.28
N ARG A 164 16.62 -1.87 -27.07
CA ARG A 164 17.33 -1.23 -25.95
C ARG A 164 18.80 -1.65 -25.83
N GLY A 165 19.29 -2.51 -26.73
CA GLY A 165 20.68 -3.00 -26.74
C GLY A 165 20.93 -4.23 -25.85
N PHE A 166 19.89 -4.96 -25.47
CA PHE A 166 19.96 -6.17 -24.64
C PHE A 166 19.38 -7.40 -25.37
N PRO A 167 20.01 -7.86 -26.47
CA PRO A 167 19.50 -9.00 -27.24
C PRO A 167 19.45 -10.26 -26.38
N GLY A 168 18.34 -11.01 -26.48
CA GLY A 168 18.11 -12.23 -25.71
C GLY A 168 17.66 -12.03 -24.26
N MET A 169 17.55 -10.78 -23.77
CA MET A 169 17.17 -10.49 -22.39
C MET A 169 15.64 -10.40 -22.23
N LEU A 170 15.05 -11.31 -21.44
CA LEU A 170 13.60 -11.36 -21.20
C LEU A 170 13.14 -10.47 -20.02
N GLY A 171 14.07 -9.88 -19.26
CA GLY A 171 13.76 -9.11 -18.06
C GLY A 171 14.99 -8.45 -17.43
N SER A 172 14.76 -7.65 -16.40
CA SER A 172 15.84 -7.15 -15.52
C SER A 172 16.38 -8.30 -14.66
N ILE A 173 17.68 -8.29 -14.34
CA ILE A 173 18.40 -9.31 -13.55
C ILE A 173 17.76 -9.64 -12.18
N ASP A 174 16.84 -8.82 -11.67
CA ASP A 174 16.20 -8.98 -10.36
C ASP A 174 14.99 -9.95 -10.34
N CYS A 175 14.84 -10.84 -11.33
CA CYS A 175 13.80 -11.86 -11.35
C CYS A 175 14.41 -13.26 -11.56
N MET A 176 15.35 -13.64 -10.68
CA MET A 176 16.01 -14.96 -10.74
C MET A 176 15.11 -16.15 -10.31
N HIS A 177 13.82 -15.96 -10.03
CA HIS A 177 12.96 -17.04 -9.52
C HIS A 177 11.55 -17.02 -10.10
N TRP A 178 11.43 -17.28 -11.40
CA TRP A 178 10.17 -17.81 -11.94
C TRP A 178 10.33 -19.34 -12.03
N LYS A 179 9.48 -20.07 -11.31
CA LYS A 179 9.25 -21.51 -11.51
C LYS A 179 8.02 -21.68 -12.38
#